data_AF-A0A8T6M4Y3-F1
#
_entry.id   AF-A0A8T6M4Y3-F1
#
_cell.length_a   1.000
_cell.length_b   1.000
_cell.length_c   1.000
_cell.angle_alpha   90.00
_cell.angle_beta   90.00
_cell.angle_gamma   90.00
#
_symmetry.space_group_name_H-M   'P 1'
#
loop_
_entity.id
_entity.type
_entity.pdbx_description
1 polymer ?
#
loop_
_entity_poly.entity_id
_entity_poly.type
_entity_poly.pdbx_seq_one_letter_code
_entity_poly.pdbx_strand_id
1 'polypeptide(L)'
;MKLFTDIVICGPDMSGTSTQIQDTIDFFKSKNYIVKDLRGTEIDLLFHAEIFKEYNKEFISFKEFLKSKKIKDEDKSKLLFEIYYLLSGYNRNNDLLVGSFKKNKVTTYINPDSADVWILEEPSKRSAGQTNRVIEQNRSSFDFLETNYPTHDSYSAVLLHQAYRIDEFYRIRKILRDHNKIIVRSRSEESACYQIYDEKYNQSGVSLKDYISLPGHKIAFKYPPTDLFIVCGPEKWEIEEYTKFREKRSEGRILDDYELNTRYQLLVNERYASKWIEELYKVACSENRSEYLPNISRINIYDSKINVRNKMFCLLEKIIKR
;
A
#
# COMPACT_ATOMS: atom_id res chain seq x y z
N MET A 1 24.57 -10.82 9.14
CA MET A 1 23.34 -11.19 8.42
C MET A 1 22.74 -9.90 7.92
N LYS A 2 22.53 -9.71 6.61
CA LYS A 2 21.96 -8.46 6.08
C LYS A 2 20.55 -8.31 6.65
N LEU A 3 20.24 -7.18 7.30
CA LEU A 3 18.90 -6.94 7.81
C LEU A 3 17.95 -6.87 6.61
N PHE A 4 16.84 -7.60 6.67
CA PHE A 4 15.76 -7.41 5.72
C PHE A 4 15.26 -5.95 5.76
N THR A 5 14.79 -5.40 4.63
CA THR A 5 14.38 -4.00 4.49
C THR A 5 12.95 -3.89 3.94
N ASP A 6 12.05 -3.28 4.70
CA ASP A 6 10.67 -2.95 4.29
C ASP A 6 10.40 -1.47 4.58
N ILE A 7 10.38 -0.69 3.50
CA ILE A 7 10.25 0.77 3.53
C ILE A 7 8.83 1.12 3.15
N VAL A 8 8.17 1.88 4.00
CA VAL A 8 6.84 2.44 3.73
C VAL A 8 6.98 3.92 3.45
N ILE A 9 6.33 4.38 2.39
CA ILE A 9 6.19 5.80 2.08
C ILE A 9 4.71 6.14 2.25
N CYS A 10 4.40 7.09 3.15
CA CYS A 10 3.04 7.43 3.51
C CYS A 10 2.88 8.90 3.91
N GLY A 11 1.63 9.32 4.12
CA GLY A 11 1.24 10.69 4.43
C GLY A 11 -0.23 10.95 4.05
N PRO A 12 -0.76 12.16 4.35
CA PRO A 12 -2.08 12.58 3.88
C PRO A 12 -2.16 12.63 2.34
N ASP A 13 -3.35 12.66 1.74
CA ASP A 13 -3.51 12.51 0.27
C ASP A 13 -2.74 13.57 -0.54
N MET A 14 -2.54 14.77 0.02
CA MET A 14 -1.79 15.87 -0.60
C MET A 14 -0.25 15.75 -0.48
N SER A 15 0.25 14.68 0.13
CA SER A 15 1.67 14.44 0.38
C SER A 15 2.48 14.11 -0.88
N GLY A 16 1.87 13.50 -1.89
CA GLY A 16 2.54 13.15 -3.14
C GLY A 16 3.28 11.80 -3.12
N THR A 17 2.77 10.80 -2.38
CA THR A 17 3.34 9.45 -2.25
C THR A 17 3.74 8.82 -3.58
N SER A 18 2.93 8.95 -4.64
CA SER A 18 3.25 8.41 -5.96
C SER A 18 4.54 8.96 -6.56
N THR A 19 4.80 10.27 -6.38
CA THR A 19 6.06 10.91 -6.80
C THR A 19 7.23 10.39 -5.98
N GLN A 20 7.06 10.28 -4.68
CA GLN A 20 8.10 9.81 -3.75
C GLN A 20 8.49 8.34 -4.00
N ILE A 21 7.53 7.49 -4.35
CA ILE A 21 7.81 6.10 -4.77
C ILE A 21 8.61 6.10 -6.07
N GLN A 22 8.26 6.94 -7.05
CA GLN A 22 9.03 7.04 -8.29
C GLN A 22 10.48 7.50 -8.03
N ASP A 23 10.66 8.52 -7.19
CA ASP A 23 11.99 8.97 -6.78
C ASP A 23 12.79 7.83 -6.10
N THR A 24 12.12 6.99 -5.32
CA THR A 24 12.74 5.82 -4.66
C THR A 24 13.12 4.73 -5.67
N ILE A 25 12.29 4.47 -6.68
CA ILE A 25 12.63 3.57 -7.81
C ILE A 25 13.89 4.09 -8.52
N ASP A 26 13.92 5.39 -8.84
CA ASP A 26 15.04 6.00 -9.55
C ASP A 26 16.33 5.94 -8.72
N PHE A 27 16.23 6.13 -7.40
CA PHE A 27 17.35 5.95 -6.48
C PHE A 27 17.95 4.54 -6.56
N PHE A 28 17.13 3.49 -6.38
CA PHE A 28 17.63 2.12 -6.40
C PHE A 28 18.23 1.74 -7.76
N LYS A 29 17.60 2.17 -8.86
CA LYS A 29 18.16 1.99 -10.21
C LYS A 29 19.50 2.67 -10.38
N SER A 30 19.68 3.89 -9.86
CA SER A 30 20.96 4.60 -9.91
C SER A 30 22.08 3.89 -9.15
N LYS A 31 21.72 2.95 -8.27
CA LYS A 31 22.65 2.08 -7.53
C LYS A 31 22.77 0.68 -8.13
N ASN A 32 22.31 0.49 -9.37
CA ASN A 32 22.34 -0.78 -10.11
C ASN A 32 21.48 -1.91 -9.51
N TYR A 33 20.49 -1.60 -8.68
CA TYR A 33 19.51 -2.59 -8.23
C TYR A 33 18.51 -2.90 -9.36
N ILE A 34 18.12 -4.17 -9.46
CA ILE A 34 17.01 -4.60 -10.32
C ILE A 34 15.71 -4.32 -9.58
N VAL A 35 14.90 -3.42 -10.13
CA VAL A 35 13.63 -2.98 -9.52
C VAL A 35 12.45 -3.53 -10.34
N LYS A 36 11.44 -4.08 -9.66
CA LYS A 36 10.16 -4.46 -10.27
C LYS A 36 9.00 -3.81 -9.51
N ASP A 37 8.06 -3.26 -10.25
CA ASP A 37 6.89 -2.57 -9.73
C ASP A 37 5.64 -3.42 -9.93
N LEU A 38 5.07 -3.85 -8.80
CA LEU A 38 3.85 -4.67 -8.72
C LEU A 38 2.61 -3.83 -8.46
N ARG A 39 2.74 -2.50 -8.33
CA ARG A 39 1.60 -1.64 -8.01
C ARG A 39 0.59 -1.66 -9.14
N GLY A 40 -0.68 -1.89 -8.80
CA GLY A 40 -1.74 -1.98 -9.79
C GLY A 40 -2.75 -3.06 -9.42
N THR A 41 -3.02 -3.93 -10.38
CA THR A 41 -4.02 -5.00 -10.31
C THR A 41 -3.35 -6.37 -10.21
N GLU A 42 -4.15 -7.43 -10.08
CA GLU A 42 -3.66 -8.80 -10.16
C GLU A 42 -2.98 -9.09 -11.51
N ILE A 43 -3.33 -8.36 -12.59
CA ILE A 43 -2.64 -8.43 -13.89
C ILE A 43 -1.21 -7.91 -13.77
N ASP A 44 -1.00 -6.78 -13.08
CA ASP A 44 0.32 -6.19 -12.86
C ASP A 44 1.21 -7.13 -12.05
N LEU A 45 0.65 -7.84 -11.07
CA LEU A 45 1.36 -8.88 -10.33
C LEU A 45 1.69 -10.09 -11.22
N LEU A 46 0.69 -10.62 -11.94
CA LEU A 46 0.86 -11.77 -12.83
C LEU A 46 1.86 -11.52 -13.95
N PHE A 47 1.97 -10.29 -14.45
CA PHE A 47 2.96 -9.92 -15.46
C PHE A 47 4.38 -10.36 -15.07
N HIS A 48 4.72 -10.35 -13.78
CA HIS A 48 6.04 -10.73 -13.28
C HIS A 48 6.22 -12.24 -13.06
N ALA A 49 5.22 -13.06 -13.34
CA ALA A 49 5.31 -14.51 -13.19
C ALA A 49 6.36 -15.15 -14.11
N GLU A 50 6.95 -16.26 -13.67
CA GLU A 50 8.01 -16.97 -14.42
C GLU A 50 7.55 -17.42 -15.81
N ILE A 51 6.25 -17.76 -15.94
CA ILE A 51 5.66 -18.17 -17.22
C ILE A 51 5.72 -17.05 -18.28
N PHE A 52 5.81 -15.78 -17.86
CA PHE A 52 5.88 -14.61 -18.74
C PHE A 52 7.29 -13.98 -18.76
N LYS A 53 8.33 -14.70 -18.32
CA LYS A 53 9.71 -14.20 -18.25
C LYS A 53 10.23 -13.58 -19.55
N GLU A 54 9.80 -14.12 -20.70
CA GLU A 54 10.18 -13.63 -22.03
C GLU A 54 9.63 -12.22 -22.30
N TYR A 55 8.49 -11.88 -21.70
CA TYR A 55 7.86 -10.56 -21.82
C TYR A 55 8.34 -9.58 -20.77
N ASN A 56 8.60 -10.04 -19.54
CA ASN A 56 8.78 -9.14 -18.39
C ASN A 56 10.24 -8.80 -18.07
N LYS A 57 11.23 -9.49 -18.65
CA LYS A 57 12.65 -9.35 -18.29
C LYS A 57 13.13 -7.89 -18.32
N GLU A 58 12.83 -7.16 -19.39
CA GLU A 58 13.33 -5.80 -19.64
C GLU A 58 12.48 -4.69 -19.01
N PHE A 59 11.29 -5.00 -18.49
CA PHE A 59 10.33 -3.98 -18.03
C PHE A 59 10.19 -4.00 -16.52
N ILE A 60 10.11 -2.81 -15.91
CA ILE A 60 9.91 -2.67 -14.47
C ILE A 60 8.45 -2.94 -14.12
N SER A 61 7.51 -2.60 -15.01
CA SER A 61 6.07 -2.70 -14.79
C SER A 61 5.32 -3.14 -16.04
N PHE A 62 4.10 -3.65 -15.84
CA PHE A 62 3.20 -3.96 -16.94
C PHE A 62 2.82 -2.72 -17.77
N LYS A 63 2.63 -1.57 -17.11
CA LYS A 63 2.40 -0.28 -17.77
C LYS A 63 3.53 0.12 -18.72
N GLU A 64 4.77 -0.12 -18.32
CA GLU A 64 5.94 0.17 -19.16
C GLU A 64 5.96 -0.75 -20.40
N PHE A 65 5.69 -2.05 -20.20
CA PHE A 65 5.55 -3.02 -21.28
C PHE A 65 4.49 -2.60 -22.31
N LEU A 66 3.29 -2.23 -21.86
CA LEU A 66 2.20 -1.82 -22.76
C LEU A 66 2.55 -0.57 -23.59
N LYS A 67 3.27 0.38 -22.99
CA LYS A 67 3.69 1.64 -23.65
C LYS A 67 4.91 1.46 -24.55
N SER A 68 5.61 0.33 -24.48
CA SER A 68 6.80 0.09 -25.27
C SER A 68 6.46 0.03 -26.76
N LYS A 69 7.18 0.82 -27.56
CA LYS A 69 7.15 0.72 -29.03
C LYS A 69 8.01 -0.44 -29.57
N LYS A 70 8.85 -1.04 -28.72
CA LYS A 70 9.71 -2.18 -29.10
C LYS A 70 8.93 -3.49 -29.20
N ILE A 71 7.83 -3.60 -28.47
CA ILE A 71 6.97 -4.79 -28.44
C ILE A 71 5.82 -4.57 -29.41
N LYS A 72 5.56 -5.55 -30.27
CA LYS A 72 4.45 -5.51 -31.22
C LYS A 72 3.11 -5.60 -30.48
N ASP A 73 2.07 -4.96 -31.01
CA ASP A 73 0.75 -4.96 -30.37
C ASP A 73 0.11 -6.36 -30.36
N GLU A 74 0.49 -7.23 -31.30
CA GLU A 74 0.13 -8.66 -31.32
C GLU A 74 0.66 -9.40 -30.08
N ASP A 75 1.93 -9.17 -29.71
CA ASP A 75 2.54 -9.79 -28.53
C ASP A 75 1.91 -9.29 -27.23
N LYS A 76 1.59 -7.98 -27.17
CA LYS A 76 0.86 -7.39 -26.03
C LYS A 76 -0.53 -8.01 -25.87
N SER A 77 -1.24 -8.18 -26.99
CA SER A 77 -2.58 -8.77 -27.02
C SER A 77 -2.55 -10.24 -26.60
N LYS A 78 -1.55 -11.00 -27.07
CA LYS A 78 -1.35 -12.40 -26.69
C LYS A 78 -1.12 -12.54 -25.18
N LEU A 79 -0.21 -11.75 -24.61
CA LEU A 79 0.05 -11.75 -23.17
C LEU A 79 -1.21 -11.39 -22.37
N LEU A 80 -1.93 -10.35 -22.77
CA LEU A 80 -3.19 -9.94 -22.12
C LEU A 80 -4.22 -11.08 -22.12
N PHE A 81 -4.35 -11.77 -23.25
CA PHE A 81 -5.26 -12.91 -23.38
C PHE A 81 -4.84 -14.08 -22.48
N GLU A 82 -3.54 -14.39 -22.40
CA GLU A 82 -3.03 -15.44 -21.52
C GLU A 82 -3.26 -15.10 -20.02
N ILE A 83 -3.01 -13.85 -19.62
CA ILE A 83 -3.31 -13.40 -18.24
C ILE A 83 -4.81 -13.50 -17.95
N TYR A 84 -5.67 -13.04 -18.86
CA TYR A 84 -7.12 -13.16 -18.72
C TYR A 84 -7.56 -14.62 -18.59
N TYR A 85 -6.97 -15.51 -19.38
CA TYR A 85 -7.26 -16.95 -19.33
C TYR A 85 -6.91 -17.55 -17.95
N LEU A 86 -5.78 -17.16 -17.36
CA LEU A 86 -5.41 -17.58 -15.99
C LEU A 86 -6.39 -17.07 -14.93
N LEU A 87 -6.79 -15.79 -15.05
CA LEU A 87 -7.69 -15.14 -14.10
C LEU A 87 -9.16 -15.55 -14.23
N SER A 88 -9.56 -16.14 -15.36
CA SER A 88 -10.94 -16.59 -15.61
C SER A 88 -11.15 -18.09 -15.33
N GLY A 89 -10.08 -18.86 -15.15
CA GLY A 89 -10.16 -20.31 -14.86
C GLY A 89 -10.68 -21.15 -16.03
N TYR A 90 -10.76 -20.59 -17.23
CA TYR A 90 -11.48 -21.18 -18.37
C TYR A 90 -10.90 -22.55 -18.79
N ASN A 91 -11.71 -23.61 -18.83
CA ASN A 91 -11.39 -24.95 -19.39
C ASN A 91 -10.16 -25.70 -18.81
N ARG A 92 -9.68 -25.33 -17.63
CA ARG A 92 -8.85 -26.21 -16.79
C ARG A 92 -9.59 -26.34 -15.47
N ASN A 93 -9.75 -27.54 -14.92
CA ASN A 93 -10.37 -27.76 -13.59
C ASN A 93 -9.53 -27.18 -12.42
N ASN A 94 -8.83 -26.06 -12.65
CA ASN A 94 -7.98 -25.37 -11.70
C ASN A 94 -8.66 -24.04 -11.37
N ASP A 95 -8.66 -23.66 -10.09
CA ASP A 95 -9.13 -22.36 -9.61
C ASP A 95 -8.46 -21.18 -10.34
N LEU A 96 -9.03 -19.98 -10.19
CA LEU A 96 -8.44 -18.74 -10.72
C LEU A 96 -6.98 -18.61 -10.26
N LEU A 97 -6.04 -18.62 -11.22
CA LEU A 97 -4.61 -18.65 -10.91
C LEU A 97 -4.08 -17.23 -10.71
N VAL A 98 -4.13 -16.76 -9.48
CA VAL A 98 -3.53 -15.49 -9.02
C VAL A 98 -2.00 -15.60 -8.91
N GLY A 99 -1.29 -14.47 -8.90
CA GLY A 99 0.16 -14.41 -8.76
C GLY A 99 0.64 -14.66 -7.32
N SER A 100 1.74 -15.38 -7.13
CA SER A 100 2.34 -15.59 -5.80
C SER A 100 3.84 -15.81 -5.86
N PHE A 101 4.55 -15.29 -4.85
CA PHE A 101 5.95 -15.64 -4.61
C PHE A 101 6.11 -17.01 -3.94
N LYS A 102 5.02 -17.63 -3.46
CA LYS A 102 5.05 -18.98 -2.89
C LYS A 102 4.78 -20.00 -3.98
N LYS A 103 5.77 -20.81 -4.34
CA LYS A 103 5.59 -21.90 -5.31
C LYS A 103 4.58 -22.93 -4.77
N ASN A 104 3.47 -23.11 -5.47
CA ASN A 104 2.41 -24.07 -5.10
C ASN A 104 1.58 -24.47 -6.35
N LYS A 105 0.53 -25.28 -6.16
CA LYS A 105 -0.30 -25.82 -7.26
C LYS A 105 -1.48 -24.94 -7.68
N VAL A 106 -1.82 -23.92 -6.89
CA VAL A 106 -3.06 -23.12 -7.03
C VAL A 106 -2.79 -21.66 -7.39
N THR A 107 -1.52 -21.24 -7.50
CA THR A 107 -1.13 -19.88 -7.90
C THR A 107 -0.06 -19.92 -8.98
N THR A 108 0.00 -18.87 -9.79
CA THR A 108 1.06 -18.64 -10.76
C THR A 108 2.30 -18.09 -10.05
N TYR A 109 3.41 -18.82 -10.14
CA TYR A 109 4.64 -18.50 -9.39
C TYR A 109 5.41 -17.31 -9.97
N ILE A 110 5.86 -16.44 -9.07
CA ILE A 110 6.74 -15.30 -9.31
C ILE A 110 8.05 -15.56 -8.56
N ASN A 111 9.17 -15.47 -9.28
CA ASN A 111 10.46 -15.69 -8.66
C ASN A 111 10.89 -14.46 -7.83
N PRO A 112 11.04 -14.57 -6.49
CA PRO A 112 11.49 -13.45 -5.66
C PRO A 112 12.89 -12.96 -6.05
N ASP A 113 13.72 -13.83 -6.64
CA ASP A 113 15.10 -13.53 -7.06
C ASP A 113 15.20 -12.88 -8.44
N SER A 114 14.08 -12.64 -9.11
CA SER A 114 14.05 -11.88 -10.37
C SER A 114 14.24 -10.36 -10.20
N ALA A 115 14.24 -9.88 -8.96
CA ALA A 115 14.53 -8.49 -8.60
C ALA A 115 15.23 -8.40 -7.24
N ASP A 116 15.90 -7.28 -7.02
CA ASP A 116 16.46 -6.93 -5.71
C ASP A 116 15.47 -6.10 -4.88
N VAL A 117 14.67 -5.26 -5.58
CA VAL A 117 13.70 -4.33 -5.00
C VAL A 117 12.32 -4.56 -5.60
N TRP A 118 11.33 -4.75 -4.73
CA TRP A 118 9.93 -4.92 -5.10
C TRP A 118 9.11 -3.75 -4.61
N ILE A 119 8.39 -3.09 -5.53
CA ILE A 119 7.50 -1.98 -5.21
C ILE A 119 6.06 -2.51 -5.10
N LEU A 120 5.41 -2.25 -3.97
CA LEU A 120 4.06 -2.69 -3.64
C LEU A 120 3.15 -1.50 -3.26
N GLU A 121 1.85 -1.75 -3.24
CA GLU A 121 0.82 -0.86 -2.70
C GLU A 121 0.05 -1.65 -1.61
N GLU A 122 -0.12 -1.11 -0.40
CA GLU A 122 -0.88 -1.83 0.65
C GLU A 122 -2.41 -1.55 0.55
N PRO A 123 -3.24 -2.59 0.77
CA PRO A 123 -2.96 -4.00 0.51
C PRO A 123 -3.13 -4.30 -0.99
N SER A 124 -2.41 -5.32 -1.46
CA SER A 124 -2.03 -5.60 -2.87
C SER A 124 -3.14 -5.62 -3.93
N LYS A 125 -4.41 -5.62 -3.53
CA LYS A 125 -5.52 -5.32 -4.43
C LYS A 125 -5.87 -3.86 -4.22
N ARG A 126 -5.57 -3.00 -5.20
CA ARG A 126 -5.93 -1.57 -5.25
C ARG A 126 -7.40 -1.25 -4.92
N SER A 127 -8.24 -2.27 -4.85
CA SER A 127 -9.61 -2.16 -4.39
C SER A 127 -9.78 -2.35 -2.88
N ALA A 128 -8.85 -2.83 -2.06
CA ALA A 128 -9.17 -3.12 -0.66
C ALA A 128 -9.68 -1.90 0.11
N GLY A 129 -9.01 -0.75 -0.03
CA GLY A 129 -9.52 0.52 0.49
C GLY A 129 -10.82 0.94 -0.19
N GLN A 130 -10.95 0.78 -1.51
CA GLN A 130 -12.16 1.14 -2.26
C GLN A 130 -13.35 0.22 -1.94
N THR A 131 -13.21 -1.09 -2.02
CA THR A 131 -14.11 -2.16 -1.59
C THR A 131 -14.50 -1.97 -0.12
N ASN A 132 -13.56 -1.72 0.79
CA ASN A 132 -13.90 -1.40 2.18
C ASN A 132 -14.78 -0.13 2.23
N ARG A 133 -14.39 0.95 1.54
CA ARG A 133 -15.18 2.18 1.48
C ARG A 133 -16.56 1.98 0.86
N VAL A 134 -16.66 1.23 -0.24
CA VAL A 134 -17.92 0.93 -0.95
C VAL A 134 -18.83 0.10 -0.06
N ILE A 135 -18.29 -0.91 0.61
CA ILE A 135 -19.05 -1.69 1.59
C ILE A 135 -19.50 -0.79 2.72
N GLU A 136 -18.64 0.06 3.28
CA GLU A 136 -19.01 0.99 4.36
C GLU A 136 -20.04 2.04 3.93
N GLN A 137 -19.93 2.59 2.71
CA GLN A 137 -20.88 3.56 2.15
C GLN A 137 -22.25 2.93 1.89
N ASN A 138 -22.29 1.70 1.36
CA ASN A 138 -23.54 0.98 1.18
C ASN A 138 -24.12 0.59 2.54
N ARG A 139 -23.31 0.04 3.45
CA ARG A 139 -23.70 -0.29 4.82
C ARG A 139 -24.32 0.90 5.55
N SER A 140 -23.66 2.06 5.54
CA SER A 140 -24.16 3.27 6.21
C SER A 140 -25.46 3.80 5.60
N SER A 141 -25.68 3.57 4.31
CA SER A 141 -26.89 3.97 3.60
C SER A 141 -28.07 3.00 3.81
N PHE A 142 -27.83 1.69 3.87
CA PHE A 142 -28.87 0.65 4.01
C PHE A 142 -29.21 0.32 5.47
N ASP A 143 -28.22 0.01 6.32
CA ASP A 143 -28.48 -0.47 7.69
C ASP A 143 -29.16 0.60 8.54
N PHE A 144 -28.82 1.88 8.30
CA PHE A 144 -29.34 3.00 9.09
C PHE A 144 -30.81 3.33 8.79
N LEU A 145 -31.29 3.04 7.58
CA LEU A 145 -32.66 3.33 7.15
C LEU A 145 -33.62 2.16 7.42
N GLU A 146 -33.14 0.92 7.32
CA GLU A 146 -34.01 -0.25 7.38
C GLU A 146 -34.08 -0.91 8.75
N THR A 147 -33.02 -0.86 9.56
CA THR A 147 -32.96 -1.72 10.75
C THR A 147 -33.41 -1.04 12.03
N ASN A 148 -33.49 0.31 12.12
CA ASN A 148 -33.64 1.05 13.39
C ASN A 148 -32.66 0.61 14.51
N TYR A 149 -31.65 -0.19 14.16
CA TYR A 149 -30.58 -0.64 15.03
C TYR A 149 -29.32 0.07 14.57
N PRO A 150 -28.86 1.11 15.27
CA PRO A 150 -27.53 1.67 15.06
C PRO A 150 -26.48 0.72 15.65
N THR A 151 -26.52 -0.56 15.29
CA THR A 151 -25.47 -1.50 15.67
C THR A 151 -24.36 -1.35 14.66
N HIS A 152 -23.42 -0.48 15.03
CA HIS A 152 -21.98 -0.70 14.90
C HIS A 152 -21.59 -1.97 14.16
N ASP A 153 -21.02 -1.82 12.96
CA ASP A 153 -19.93 -2.73 12.64
C ASP A 153 -18.85 -2.04 11.81
N SER A 154 -18.25 -0.98 12.39
CA SER A 154 -16.89 -0.56 12.02
C SER A 154 -15.93 -1.76 11.99
N TYR A 155 -16.24 -2.78 12.80
CA TYR A 155 -15.50 -4.02 12.88
C TYR A 155 -15.68 -4.92 11.63
N SER A 156 -16.78 -4.85 10.87
CA SER A 156 -16.95 -5.52 9.56
C SER A 156 -15.99 -5.00 8.48
N ALA A 157 -15.80 -3.69 8.38
CA ALA A 157 -14.76 -3.12 7.49
C ALA A 157 -13.36 -3.61 7.87
N VAL A 158 -13.10 -3.72 9.17
CA VAL A 158 -11.80 -4.21 9.65
C VAL A 158 -11.64 -5.71 9.40
N LEU A 159 -12.74 -6.49 9.49
CA LEU A 159 -12.78 -7.91 9.14
C LEU A 159 -12.43 -8.13 7.66
N LEU A 160 -12.91 -7.29 6.76
CA LEU A 160 -12.51 -7.36 5.35
C LEU A 160 -11.04 -6.94 5.17
N HIS A 161 -10.62 -5.86 5.83
CA HIS A 161 -9.24 -5.38 5.74
C HIS A 161 -8.22 -6.43 6.16
N GLN A 162 -8.50 -7.19 7.23
CA GLN A 162 -7.57 -8.23 7.68
C GLN A 162 -7.40 -9.36 6.66
N ALA A 163 -8.42 -9.69 5.88
CA ALA A 163 -8.34 -10.77 4.89
C ALA A 163 -7.35 -10.40 3.79
N TYR A 164 -7.37 -9.14 3.32
CA TYR A 164 -6.40 -8.63 2.36
C TYR A 164 -4.97 -8.63 2.91
N ARG A 165 -4.79 -8.30 4.20
CA ARG A 165 -3.46 -8.38 4.85
C ARG A 165 -2.93 -9.81 4.93
N ILE A 166 -3.79 -10.78 5.24
CA ILE A 166 -3.40 -12.19 5.29
C ILE A 166 -2.98 -12.67 3.90
N ASP A 167 -3.80 -12.39 2.89
CA ASP A 167 -3.55 -12.75 1.49
C ASP A 167 -2.22 -12.16 0.99
N GLU A 168 -2.04 -10.84 1.14
CA GLU A 168 -0.81 -10.13 0.77
C GLU A 168 0.40 -10.70 1.49
N PHE A 169 0.34 -10.84 2.82
CA PHE A 169 1.50 -11.24 3.61
C PHE A 169 1.99 -12.64 3.23
N TYR A 170 1.09 -13.63 3.16
CA TYR A 170 1.49 -15.00 2.90
C TYR A 170 1.83 -15.29 1.44
N ARG A 171 1.26 -14.54 0.48
CA ARG A 171 1.60 -14.70 -0.94
C ARG A 171 2.82 -13.90 -1.37
N ILE A 172 3.11 -12.78 -0.70
CA ILE A 172 4.07 -11.78 -1.15
C ILE A 172 5.08 -11.47 -0.05
N ARG A 173 4.70 -10.62 0.93
CA ARG A 173 5.63 -10.01 1.89
C ARG A 173 6.47 -11.01 2.67
N LYS A 174 5.88 -12.12 3.14
CA LYS A 174 6.62 -13.15 3.88
C LYS A 174 7.74 -13.76 3.04
N ILE A 175 7.46 -14.10 1.78
CA ILE A 175 8.45 -14.75 0.92
C ILE A 175 9.57 -13.76 0.57
N LEU A 176 9.23 -12.52 0.25
CA LEU A 176 10.22 -11.47 -0.01
C LEU A 176 11.11 -11.22 1.23
N ARG A 177 10.52 -11.28 2.43
CA ARG A 177 11.22 -11.24 3.73
C ARG A 177 12.21 -12.38 3.87
N ASP A 178 11.74 -13.62 3.69
CA ASP A 178 12.56 -14.82 3.83
C ASP A 178 13.71 -14.85 2.81
N HIS A 179 13.55 -14.20 1.64
CA HIS A 179 14.57 -14.05 0.60
C HIS A 179 15.45 -12.79 0.73
N ASN A 180 15.36 -12.04 1.84
CA ASN A 180 16.12 -10.82 2.10
C ASN A 180 16.02 -9.76 0.98
N LYS A 181 14.85 -9.64 0.35
CA LYS A 181 14.58 -8.61 -0.68
C LYS A 181 14.25 -7.27 -0.05
N ILE A 182 14.51 -6.20 -0.78
CA ILE A 182 14.06 -4.87 -0.39
C ILE A 182 12.61 -4.70 -0.85
N ILE A 183 11.74 -4.33 0.09
CA ILE A 183 10.34 -4.02 -0.20
C ILE A 183 10.14 -2.51 -0.04
N VAL A 184 9.50 -1.88 -1.01
CA VAL A 184 9.06 -0.48 -0.91
C VAL A 184 7.55 -0.45 -1.10
N ARG A 185 6.82 0.14 -0.15
CA ARG A 185 5.36 0.13 -0.16
C ARG A 185 4.79 1.55 -0.11
N SER A 186 3.73 1.77 -0.87
CA SER A 186 2.86 2.93 -0.71
C SER A 186 1.82 2.61 0.36
N ARG A 187 1.86 3.33 1.49
CA ARG A 187 1.02 3.13 2.69
C ARG A 187 1.31 1.83 3.44
N SER A 188 0.95 1.79 4.73
CA SER A 188 1.11 0.58 5.56
C SER A 188 -0.06 0.34 6.51
N GLU A 189 0.20 -0.37 7.62
CA GLU A 189 -0.80 -0.85 8.55
C GLU A 189 -1.60 0.29 9.21
N GLU A 190 -1.03 1.51 9.26
CA GLU A 190 -1.67 2.71 9.77
C GLU A 190 -2.79 3.26 8.88
N SER A 191 -2.76 2.95 7.58
CA SER A 191 -3.59 3.64 6.58
C SER A 191 -5.07 3.22 6.58
N ALA A 192 -5.39 2.09 7.19
CA ALA A 192 -6.75 1.57 7.27
C ALA A 192 -7.51 2.10 8.49
N CYS A 193 -6.80 2.47 9.57
CA CYS A 193 -7.41 2.91 10.84
C CYS A 193 -8.33 4.14 10.70
N TYR A 194 -8.09 5.00 9.73
CA TYR A 194 -8.87 6.22 9.51
C TYR A 194 -9.97 6.06 8.45
N GLN A 195 -9.95 5.00 7.64
CA GLN A 195 -11.01 4.73 6.66
C GLN A 195 -12.30 4.21 7.32
N ILE A 196 -12.22 3.86 8.60
CA ILE A 196 -13.32 3.35 9.41
C ILE A 196 -13.83 4.48 10.33
N TYR A 197 -13.81 5.72 9.86
CA TYR A 197 -14.37 6.89 10.56
C TYR A 197 -15.44 7.52 9.68
N ASP A 198 -16.59 7.85 10.28
CA ASP A 198 -17.68 8.57 9.62
C ASP A 198 -18.18 9.68 10.56
N GLU A 199 -18.17 10.93 10.10
CA GLU A 199 -18.52 12.10 10.93
C GLU A 199 -19.99 12.08 11.39
N LYS A 200 -20.89 11.41 10.67
CA LYS A 200 -22.32 11.38 10.97
C LYS A 200 -22.74 10.13 11.74
N TYR A 201 -22.15 8.98 11.41
CA TYR A 201 -22.64 7.67 11.84
C TYR A 201 -21.61 6.81 12.60
N ASN A 202 -20.31 7.17 12.57
CA ASN A 202 -19.24 6.41 13.23
C ASN A 202 -18.08 7.31 13.68
N GLN A 203 -18.40 8.25 14.57
CA GLN A 203 -17.45 9.27 15.05
C GLN A 203 -16.32 8.70 15.91
N SER A 204 -16.55 7.55 16.56
CA SER A 204 -15.55 6.89 17.41
C SER A 204 -14.63 5.94 16.65
N GLY A 205 -15.00 5.58 15.42
CA GLY A 205 -14.27 4.60 14.61
C GLY A 205 -14.23 3.20 15.22
N VAL A 206 -13.17 2.45 14.90
CA VAL A 206 -12.88 1.15 15.54
C VAL A 206 -11.97 1.36 16.75
N SER A 207 -12.21 0.63 17.84
CA SER A 207 -11.30 0.66 18.98
C SER A 207 -9.93 0.09 18.58
N LEU A 208 -8.85 0.67 19.12
CA LEU A 208 -7.50 0.17 18.83
C LEU A 208 -7.34 -1.30 19.21
N LYS A 209 -7.92 -1.71 20.33
CA LYS A 209 -7.91 -3.09 20.83
C LYS A 209 -8.56 -4.04 19.82
N ASP A 210 -9.73 -3.69 19.31
CA ASP A 210 -10.44 -4.56 18.35
C ASP A 210 -9.65 -4.63 17.04
N TYR A 211 -9.14 -3.48 16.57
CA TYR A 211 -8.32 -3.40 15.37
C TYR A 211 -7.07 -4.30 15.42
N ILE A 212 -6.29 -4.24 16.51
CA ILE A 212 -5.06 -5.04 16.65
C ILE A 212 -5.34 -6.51 16.97
N SER A 213 -6.53 -6.83 17.49
CA SER A 213 -6.89 -8.21 17.86
C SER A 213 -7.12 -9.14 16.68
N LEU A 214 -7.40 -8.59 15.49
CA LEU A 214 -7.76 -9.37 14.31
C LEU A 214 -6.56 -10.13 13.73
N PRO A 215 -6.72 -11.41 13.32
CA PRO A 215 -5.65 -12.25 12.80
C PRO A 215 -4.72 -11.59 11.77
N GLY A 216 -5.27 -10.92 10.75
CA GLY A 216 -4.44 -10.25 9.73
C GLY A 216 -3.67 -9.05 10.26
N HIS A 217 -4.17 -8.39 11.30
CA HIS A 217 -3.52 -7.25 11.94
C HIS A 217 -2.41 -7.72 12.88
N LYS A 218 -2.66 -8.82 13.61
CA LYS A 218 -1.63 -9.49 14.42
C LYS A 218 -0.41 -9.87 13.57
N ILE A 219 -0.63 -10.43 12.38
CA ILE A 219 0.45 -10.74 11.44
C ILE A 219 1.19 -9.47 11.03
N ALA A 220 0.47 -8.44 10.61
CA ALA A 220 1.09 -7.23 10.10
C ALA A 220 1.90 -6.48 11.17
N PHE A 221 1.40 -6.40 12.41
CA PHE A 221 2.12 -5.78 13.53
C PHE A 221 3.19 -6.67 14.16
N LYS A 222 3.14 -7.99 13.97
CA LYS A 222 4.25 -8.89 14.30
C LYS A 222 5.43 -8.71 13.34
N TYR A 223 5.15 -8.32 12.10
CA TYR A 223 6.15 -8.09 11.05
C TYR A 223 6.02 -6.68 10.49
N PRO A 224 6.24 -5.63 11.31
CA PRO A 224 6.08 -4.25 10.86
C PRO A 224 7.11 -3.91 9.78
N PRO A 225 6.92 -2.82 9.02
CA PRO A 225 7.99 -2.24 8.21
C PRO A 225 9.22 -1.89 9.05
N THR A 226 10.39 -1.87 8.42
CA THR A 226 11.65 -1.47 9.08
C THR A 226 11.78 0.04 9.17
N ASP A 227 11.26 0.76 8.17
CA ASP A 227 11.35 2.21 8.07
C ASP A 227 10.04 2.81 7.51
N LEU A 228 9.57 3.91 8.11
CA LEU A 228 8.45 4.71 7.60
C LEU A 228 8.96 6.10 7.22
N PHE A 229 8.73 6.48 5.97
CA PHE A 229 8.93 7.83 5.47
C PHE A 229 7.58 8.51 5.36
N ILE A 230 7.32 9.41 6.31
CA ILE A 230 6.07 10.14 6.41
C ILE A 230 6.27 11.54 5.85
N VAL A 231 5.53 11.90 4.81
CA VAL A 231 5.52 13.29 4.30
C VAL A 231 4.25 13.98 4.78
N CYS A 232 4.37 14.86 5.77
CA CYS A 232 3.22 15.47 6.45
C CYS A 232 3.41 16.97 6.71
N GLY A 233 2.30 17.64 6.98
CA GLY A 233 2.28 19.02 7.45
C GLY A 233 2.61 19.13 8.94
N PRO A 234 2.42 20.32 9.54
CA PRO A 234 2.40 20.47 10.98
C PRO A 234 1.28 19.63 11.60
N GLU A 235 1.40 19.28 12.88
CA GLU A 235 0.40 18.49 13.62
C GLU A 235 -0.99 19.13 13.61
N LYS A 236 -1.03 20.46 13.76
CA LYS A 236 -2.25 21.25 13.73
C LYS A 236 -2.22 22.21 12.55
N TRP A 237 -3.32 22.21 11.80
CA TRP A 237 -3.54 23.10 10.67
C TRP A 237 -4.86 23.82 10.85
N GLU A 238 -4.87 25.11 10.51
CA GLU A 238 -6.12 25.83 10.33
C GLU A 238 -6.78 25.41 9.01
N ILE A 239 -8.12 25.39 9.00
CA ILE A 239 -8.91 24.95 7.84
C ILE A 239 -8.57 25.76 6.59
N GLU A 240 -8.40 27.07 6.73
CA GLU A 240 -8.09 27.99 5.64
C GLU A 240 -6.69 27.74 5.07
N GLU A 241 -5.71 27.44 5.93
CA GLU A 241 -4.33 27.14 5.52
C GLU A 241 -4.28 25.85 4.71
N TYR A 242 -4.91 24.78 5.23
CA TYR A 242 -4.99 23.52 4.52
C TYR A 242 -5.74 23.65 3.19
N THR A 243 -6.84 24.40 3.16
CA THR A 243 -7.65 24.57 1.95
C THR A 243 -6.83 25.23 0.83
N LYS A 244 -6.09 26.32 1.14
CA LYS A 244 -5.18 26.97 0.19
C LYS A 244 -4.05 26.03 -0.26
N PHE A 245 -3.49 25.27 0.67
CA PHE A 245 -2.46 24.29 0.36
C PHE A 245 -2.97 23.20 -0.60
N ARG A 246 -4.16 22.66 -0.32
CA ARG A 246 -4.84 21.66 -1.15
C ARG A 246 -5.08 22.21 -2.55
N GLU A 247 -5.70 23.36 -2.68
CA GLU A 247 -5.99 23.99 -3.99
C GLU A 247 -4.74 24.09 -4.88
N LYS A 248 -3.62 24.54 -4.30
CA LYS A 248 -2.33 24.62 -4.99
C LYS A 248 -1.77 23.24 -5.38
N ARG A 249 -2.01 22.21 -4.59
CA ARG A 249 -1.50 20.84 -4.81
C ARG A 249 -2.42 20.00 -5.70
N SER A 250 -3.69 20.36 -5.79
CA SER A 250 -4.72 19.67 -6.57
C SER A 250 -5.03 20.32 -7.90
N GLU A 251 -4.26 21.34 -8.33
CA GLU A 251 -4.47 22.02 -9.60
C GLU A 251 -4.53 21.01 -10.77
N GLY A 252 -5.65 21.04 -11.50
CA GLY A 252 -5.91 20.13 -12.63
C GLY A 252 -6.32 18.69 -12.24
N ARG A 253 -6.58 18.40 -10.97
CA ARG A 253 -7.07 17.09 -10.50
C ARG A 253 -8.55 17.15 -10.12
N ILE A 254 -9.27 16.09 -10.45
CA ILE A 254 -10.59 15.81 -9.85
C ILE A 254 -10.31 15.13 -8.50
N LEU A 255 -10.85 15.71 -7.43
CA LEU A 255 -10.73 15.19 -6.07
C LEU A 255 -11.95 14.35 -5.71
N ASP A 256 -11.75 13.28 -4.95
CA ASP A 256 -12.85 12.50 -4.38
C ASP A 256 -13.46 13.17 -3.12
N ASP A 257 -14.60 12.66 -2.64
CA ASP A 257 -15.32 13.22 -1.48
C ASP A 257 -14.46 13.26 -0.20
N TYR A 258 -13.52 12.33 -0.02
CA TYR A 258 -12.62 12.29 1.14
C TYR A 258 -11.47 13.28 1.00
N GLU A 259 -10.94 13.49 -0.21
CA GLU A 259 -9.97 14.54 -0.52
C GLU A 259 -10.60 15.94 -0.39
N LEU A 260 -11.91 16.05 -0.67
CA LEU A 260 -12.70 17.27 -0.49
C LEU A 260 -13.09 17.53 0.98
N ASN A 261 -13.24 16.49 1.81
CA ASN A 261 -13.52 16.65 3.23
C ASN A 261 -12.30 17.19 4.01
N THR A 262 -12.24 18.51 4.18
CA THR A 262 -11.15 19.19 4.88
C THR A 262 -10.95 18.70 6.31
N ARG A 263 -12.01 18.53 7.10
CA ARG A 263 -11.89 18.09 8.50
C ARG A 263 -11.28 16.71 8.62
N TYR A 264 -11.72 15.80 7.76
CA TYR A 264 -11.17 14.46 7.68
C TYR A 264 -9.68 14.49 7.30
N GLN A 265 -9.29 15.28 6.31
CA GLN A 265 -7.89 15.39 5.90
C GLN A 265 -6.99 16.01 6.98
N LEU A 266 -7.51 16.99 7.74
CA LEU A 266 -6.82 17.53 8.92
C LEU A 266 -6.60 16.46 9.99
N LEU A 267 -7.62 15.65 10.30
CA LEU A 267 -7.50 14.52 11.24
C LEU A 267 -6.45 13.49 10.77
N VAL A 268 -6.45 13.15 9.48
CA VAL A 268 -5.46 12.23 8.89
C VAL A 268 -4.06 12.81 9.02
N ASN A 269 -3.87 14.09 8.70
CA ASN A 269 -2.58 14.76 8.83
C ASN A 269 -2.10 14.82 10.29
N GLU A 270 -2.96 15.17 11.23
CA GLU A 270 -2.64 15.20 12.67
C GLU A 270 -2.09 13.84 13.14
N ARG A 271 -2.69 12.73 12.70
CA ARG A 271 -2.19 11.39 13.04
C ARG A 271 -0.81 11.10 12.45
N TYR A 272 -0.55 11.50 11.20
CA TYR A 272 0.78 11.34 10.59
C TYR A 272 1.85 12.23 11.22
N ALA A 273 1.48 13.44 11.62
CA ALA A 273 2.40 14.44 12.14
C ALA A 273 2.65 14.31 13.66
N SER A 274 1.71 13.75 14.42
CA SER A 274 1.81 13.54 15.88
C SER A 274 2.47 12.21 16.24
N LYS A 275 2.64 11.97 17.55
CA LYS A 275 3.12 10.71 18.14
C LYS A 275 2.15 9.53 18.01
N TRP A 276 0.97 9.74 17.40
CA TRP A 276 -0.05 8.71 17.31
C TRP A 276 0.46 7.44 16.60
N ILE A 277 1.25 7.58 15.53
CA ILE A 277 1.82 6.43 14.80
C ILE A 277 2.84 5.68 15.66
N GLU A 278 3.71 6.38 16.38
CA GLU A 278 4.66 5.77 17.31
C GLU A 278 3.94 4.93 18.36
N GLU A 279 2.90 5.49 18.98
CA GLU A 279 2.14 4.77 20.01
C GLU A 279 1.34 3.58 19.41
N LEU A 280 0.78 3.73 18.19
CA LEU A 280 0.16 2.62 17.47
C LEU A 280 1.14 1.44 17.31
N TYR A 281 2.30 1.69 16.72
CA TYR A 281 3.30 0.63 16.50
C TYR A 281 3.82 0.10 17.83
N LYS A 282 4.09 0.96 18.82
CA LYS A 282 4.57 0.53 20.14
C LYS A 282 3.60 -0.43 20.82
N VAL A 283 2.31 -0.09 20.88
CA VAL A 283 1.27 -0.94 21.48
C VAL A 283 1.09 -2.21 20.65
N ALA A 284 0.83 -2.07 19.35
CA ALA A 284 0.48 -3.21 18.51
C ALA A 284 1.64 -4.19 18.32
N CYS A 285 2.88 -3.72 18.15
CA CYS A 285 4.05 -4.59 18.03
C CYS A 285 4.37 -5.28 19.36
N SER A 286 4.19 -4.61 20.50
CA SER A 286 4.38 -5.22 21.82
C SER A 286 3.39 -6.36 22.06
N GLU A 287 2.10 -6.12 21.82
CA GLU A 287 1.06 -7.15 21.98
C GLU A 287 1.28 -8.35 21.05
N ASN A 288 1.84 -8.12 19.86
CA ASN A 288 2.06 -9.14 18.85
C ASN A 288 3.48 -9.74 18.84
N ARG A 289 4.31 -9.38 19.84
CA ARG A 289 5.68 -9.89 20.02
C ARG A 289 6.55 -9.69 18.78
N SER A 290 6.48 -8.51 18.17
CA SER A 290 7.42 -8.09 17.13
C SER A 290 8.84 -8.02 17.69
N GLU A 291 9.83 -8.34 16.86
CA GLU A 291 11.25 -8.27 17.22
C GLU A 291 11.78 -6.82 17.20
N TYR A 292 11.10 -5.91 16.50
CA TYR A 292 11.51 -4.52 16.33
C TYR A 292 10.33 -3.57 16.16
N LEU A 293 10.63 -2.28 16.27
CA LEU A 293 9.76 -1.17 15.90
C LEU A 293 10.31 -0.49 14.64
N PRO A 294 9.42 0.08 13.81
CA PRO A 294 9.85 0.85 12.65
C PRO A 294 10.67 2.09 13.04
N ASN A 295 11.66 2.43 12.22
CA ASN A 295 12.30 3.75 12.26
C ASN A 295 11.41 4.76 11.53
N ILE A 296 10.82 5.71 12.26
CA ILE A 296 9.92 6.70 11.69
C ILE A 296 10.68 7.99 11.37
N SER A 297 10.60 8.42 10.11
CA SER A 297 11.18 9.69 9.63
C SER A 297 10.08 10.57 9.04
N ARG A 298 9.93 11.79 9.57
CA ARG A 298 9.00 12.80 9.04
C ARG A 298 9.71 13.79 8.14
N ILE A 299 9.11 14.08 6.98
CA ILE A 299 9.59 15.03 5.99
C ILE A 299 8.51 16.10 5.83
N ASN A 300 8.93 17.37 5.83
CA ASN A 300 8.01 18.49 5.78
C ASN A 300 7.36 18.57 4.39
N ILE A 301 6.02 18.51 4.34
CA ILE A 301 5.24 18.59 3.11
C ILE A 301 5.43 19.92 2.35
N TYR A 302 5.84 20.99 3.04
CA TYR A 302 6.12 22.29 2.46
C TYR A 302 7.46 22.37 1.72
N ASP A 303 8.34 21.39 1.91
CA ASP A 303 9.58 21.32 1.16
C ASP A 303 9.29 21.22 -0.35
N SER A 304 10.20 21.78 -1.15
CA SER A 304 10.17 21.57 -2.60
C SER A 304 10.31 20.09 -2.93
N LYS A 305 9.79 19.66 -4.09
CA LYS A 305 9.92 18.25 -4.55
C LYS A 305 11.38 17.77 -4.53
N ILE A 306 12.31 18.63 -4.93
CA ILE A 306 13.75 18.34 -4.92
C ILE A 306 14.27 18.15 -3.49
N ASN A 307 13.86 19.00 -2.55
CA ASN A 307 14.28 18.88 -1.15
C ASN A 307 13.72 17.61 -0.49
N VAL A 308 12.45 17.27 -0.73
CA VAL A 308 11.84 16.01 -0.27
C VAL A 308 12.64 14.82 -0.82
N ARG A 309 12.90 14.80 -2.13
CA ARG A 309 13.70 13.76 -2.79
C ARG A 309 15.09 13.61 -2.17
N ASN A 310 15.80 14.71 -1.96
CA ASN A 310 17.15 14.69 -1.38
C ASN A 310 17.13 14.14 0.06
N LYS A 311 16.14 14.54 0.88
CA LYS A 311 15.98 14.01 2.24
C LYS A 311 15.69 12.51 2.22
N MET A 312 14.82 12.03 1.33
CA MET A 312 14.55 10.60 1.14
C MET A 312 15.81 9.84 0.70
N PHE A 313 16.58 10.38 -0.25
CA PHE A 313 17.82 9.73 -0.72
C PHE A 313 18.83 9.59 0.42
N CYS A 314 18.99 10.62 1.25
CA CYS A 314 19.83 10.55 2.44
C CYS A 314 19.37 9.45 3.43
N LEU A 315 18.06 9.23 3.58
CA LEU A 315 17.54 8.14 4.41
C LEU A 315 17.81 6.78 3.77
N LEU A 316 17.55 6.63 2.47
CA LEU A 316 17.79 5.40 1.73
C LEU A 316 19.27 4.99 1.74
N GLU A 317 20.19 5.96 1.60
CA GLU A 317 21.64 5.75 1.72
C GLU A 317 22.03 5.19 3.09
N LYS A 318 21.39 5.65 4.17
CA LYS A 318 21.62 5.11 5.51
C LYS A 318 21.11 3.68 5.62
N ILE A 319 19.95 3.38 5.04
CA ILE A 319 19.34 2.04 5.08
C ILE A 319 20.18 1.02 4.32
N ILE A 320 20.66 1.34 3.11
CA ILE A 320 21.48 0.40 2.31
C ILE A 320 22.81 0.04 3.00
N LYS A 321 23.31 0.91 3.89
CA LYS A 321 24.57 0.72 4.61
C LYS A 321 24.42 -0.08 5.92
N ARG A 322 23.19 -0.38 6.36
CA ARG A 322 22.92 -1.28 7.50
C ARG A 322 23.10 -2.73 7.08
#